data_AF-A0A840VTZ8-F1
#
_entry.id   AF-A0A840VTZ8-F1
#
_cell.length_a   1.000
_cell.length_b   1.000
_cell.length_c   1.000
_cell.angle_alpha   90.00
_cell.angle_beta   90.00
_cell.angle_gamma   90.00
#
_symmetry.space_group_name_H-M   'P 1'
#
loop_
_entity.id
_entity.type
_entity.pdbx_description
1 polymer ?
#
loop_
_entity_poly.entity_id
_entity_poly.type
_entity_poly.pdbx_seq_one_letter_code
_entity_poly.pdbx_strand_id
1 'polypeptide(L)'
;MNLVRAELERLSARRFVQLMVVLLALAFAVTAATTLAGSHKPSADELSSARAQASQARQSMEVSYQECLARQSGSLPAQDTGRYFPADCSEIDPIRQEKLPIAADFLPGVFTFAQQALPLLYFLIAFLVLFGFLVGASYIGADLNSGGVVNLLLWRPRRLTVLAAKLGTLLGTVLVLSLLASVAYLGTFWVIGQTAGLPGRLDGDFWRSLGAVHGRGMVLVLLASALGFAIATLGRHTSAALGAAAAYAVVWELGGRLVMEIVNARRPDQLMLSSHIGAWLTGEARFWDPQICANGSGSDYCDSFYSLTWGPSLLVLLALTGGLTAAAFAVFRRRDLI
;
A
#
# COMPACT_ATOMS: atom_id res chain seq x y z
N MET A 1 35.25 15.67 -8.60
CA MET A 1 34.70 14.30 -8.48
C MET A 1 33.39 14.35 -7.71
N ASN A 2 32.26 14.05 -8.35
CA ASN A 2 30.94 14.08 -7.72
C ASN A 2 30.75 12.87 -6.81
N LEU A 3 30.63 13.09 -5.50
CA LEU A 3 30.46 12.03 -4.51
C LEU A 3 29.20 11.19 -4.81
N VAL A 4 28.14 11.85 -5.29
CA VAL A 4 26.88 11.22 -5.71
C VAL A 4 27.09 10.24 -6.87
N ARG A 5 27.92 10.60 -7.85
CA ARG A 5 28.20 9.73 -9.01
C ARG A 5 28.96 8.47 -8.59
N ALA A 6 29.96 8.62 -7.72
CA ALA A 6 30.72 7.48 -7.21
C ALA A 6 29.86 6.53 -6.35
N GLU A 7 28.98 7.08 -5.52
CA GLU A 7 28.03 6.28 -4.72
C GLU A 7 27.00 5.56 -5.62
N LEU A 8 26.55 6.20 -6.70
CA LEU A 8 25.64 5.57 -7.68
C LEU A 8 26.29 4.37 -8.38
N GLU A 9 27.52 4.53 -8.88
CA GLU A 9 28.28 3.44 -9.51
C GLU A 9 28.46 2.28 -8.51
N ARG A 10 28.84 2.57 -7.25
CA ARG A 10 29.00 1.55 -6.21
C ARG A 10 27.68 0.84 -5.87
N LEU A 11 26.57 1.56 -5.84
CA LEU A 11 25.24 0.98 -5.61
C LEU A 11 24.83 0.04 -6.77
N SER A 12 25.04 0.46 -8.02
CA SER A 12 24.69 -0.33 -9.21
C SER A 12 25.55 -1.58 -9.40
N ALA A 13 26.82 -1.53 -9.00
CA ALA A 13 27.75 -2.65 -9.10
C ALA A 13 27.51 -3.73 -8.02
N ARG A 14 26.60 -3.47 -7.07
CA ARG A 14 26.41 -4.32 -5.92
C ARG A 14 25.54 -5.52 -6.28
N ARG A 15 26.12 -6.72 -6.15
CA ARG A 15 25.43 -8.00 -6.42
C ARG A 15 24.09 -8.13 -5.70
N PHE A 16 23.99 -7.66 -4.45
CA PHE A 16 22.72 -7.71 -3.72
C PHE A 16 21.63 -6.86 -4.37
N VAL A 17 21.96 -5.64 -4.85
CA VAL A 17 21.00 -4.78 -5.54
C VAL A 17 20.58 -5.42 -6.86
N GLN A 18 21.54 -5.97 -7.61
CA GLN A 18 21.26 -6.71 -8.85
C GLN A 18 20.34 -7.92 -8.60
N LEU A 19 20.60 -8.72 -7.56
CA LEU A 19 19.75 -9.84 -7.17
C LEU A 19 18.33 -9.39 -6.81
N MET A 20 18.19 -8.28 -6.07
CA MET A 20 16.88 -7.73 -5.72
C MET A 20 16.13 -7.19 -6.94
N VAL A 21 16.83 -6.58 -7.90
CA VAL A 21 16.23 -6.15 -9.18
C VAL A 21 15.78 -7.36 -10.01
N VAL A 22 16.58 -8.43 -10.04
CA VAL A 22 16.20 -9.69 -10.70
C VAL A 22 14.98 -10.31 -10.01
N LEU A 23 14.92 -10.31 -8.68
CA LEU A 23 13.77 -10.82 -7.93
C LEU A 23 12.50 -9.99 -8.19
N LEU A 24 12.64 -8.66 -8.26
CA LEU A 24 11.55 -7.77 -8.63
C LEU A 24 11.04 -8.08 -10.05
N ALA A 25 11.95 -8.22 -11.02
CA ALA A 25 11.62 -8.58 -12.39
C ALA A 25 10.98 -9.97 -12.49
N LEU A 26 11.43 -10.94 -11.69
CA LEU A 26 10.85 -12.29 -11.63
C LEU A 26 9.43 -12.25 -11.09
N ALA A 27 9.18 -11.52 -9.99
CA ALA A 27 7.83 -11.36 -9.44
C ALA A 27 6.89 -10.71 -10.47
N PHE A 28 7.39 -9.73 -11.24
CA PHE A 28 6.63 -9.11 -12.32
C PHE A 28 6.34 -10.09 -13.46
N ALA A 29 7.34 -10.86 -13.88
CA ALA A 29 7.18 -11.85 -14.94
C ALA A 29 6.16 -12.94 -14.55
N VAL A 30 6.21 -13.42 -13.30
CA VAL A 30 5.26 -14.41 -12.78
C VAL A 30 3.85 -13.82 -12.79
N THR A 31 3.64 -12.63 -12.21
CA THR A 31 2.30 -12.01 -12.17
C THR A 31 1.74 -11.73 -13.55
N ALA A 32 2.54 -11.18 -14.47
CA ALA A 32 2.14 -10.95 -15.85
C ALA A 32 1.81 -12.25 -16.59
N ALA A 33 2.62 -13.31 -16.42
CA ALA A 33 2.38 -14.61 -17.04
C ALA A 33 1.11 -15.27 -16.50
N THR A 34 0.90 -15.25 -15.18
CA THR A 34 -0.32 -15.80 -14.57
C THR A 34 -1.57 -15.07 -15.03
N THR A 35 -1.52 -13.74 -15.13
CA THR A 35 -2.64 -12.95 -15.61
C THR A 35 -2.91 -13.24 -17.08
N LEU A 36 -1.87 -13.24 -17.93
CA LEU A 36 -2.02 -13.53 -19.35
C LEU A 36 -2.58 -14.93 -19.60
N ALA A 37 -2.12 -15.94 -18.86
CA ALA A 37 -2.59 -17.32 -18.99
C ALA A 37 -4.05 -17.49 -18.50
N GLY A 38 -4.47 -16.72 -17.50
CA GLY A 38 -5.83 -16.73 -16.96
C GLY A 38 -6.81 -15.81 -17.67
N SER A 39 -6.37 -15.06 -18.70
CA SER A 39 -7.21 -14.07 -19.40
C SER A 39 -7.61 -14.54 -20.78
N HIS A 40 -8.89 -14.37 -21.12
CA HIS A 40 -9.37 -14.49 -22.49
C HIS A 40 -10.17 -13.27 -22.94
N LYS A 41 -10.27 -13.11 -24.27
CA LYS A 41 -11.18 -12.12 -24.84
C LYS A 41 -12.61 -12.63 -24.76
N PRO A 42 -13.55 -11.80 -24.28
CA PRO A 42 -14.94 -12.21 -24.18
C PRO A 42 -15.56 -12.43 -25.56
N SER A 43 -16.29 -13.53 -25.69
CA SER A 43 -17.14 -13.84 -26.83
C SER A 43 -18.38 -12.93 -26.86
N ALA A 44 -19.05 -12.87 -28.01
CA ALA A 44 -20.28 -12.10 -28.17
C ALA A 44 -21.41 -12.56 -27.22
N ASP A 45 -21.45 -13.87 -26.92
CA ASP A 45 -22.45 -14.47 -26.03
C ASP A 45 -22.15 -14.20 -24.55
N GLU A 46 -20.89 -14.19 -24.14
CA GLU A 46 -20.48 -13.74 -22.80
C GLU A 46 -20.80 -12.24 -22.61
N LEU A 47 -20.57 -11.42 -23.63
CA LEU A 47 -20.90 -10.00 -23.60
C LEU A 47 -22.42 -9.75 -23.51
N SER A 48 -23.24 -10.53 -24.22
CA SER A 48 -24.70 -10.37 -24.19
C SER A 48 -25.28 -10.82 -22.85
N SER A 49 -24.85 -11.97 -22.34
CA SER A 49 -25.27 -12.49 -21.03
C SER A 49 -24.82 -11.59 -19.88
N ALA A 50 -23.61 -11.03 -19.93
CA ALA A 50 -23.14 -10.08 -18.94
C ALA A 50 -23.89 -8.74 -18.96
N ARG A 51 -24.28 -8.25 -20.13
CA ARG A 51 -25.15 -7.06 -20.25
C ARG A 51 -26.53 -7.32 -19.65
N ALA A 52 -27.10 -8.50 -19.88
CA ALA A 52 -28.37 -8.89 -19.29
C ALA A 52 -28.25 -8.92 -17.75
N GLN A 53 -27.21 -9.56 -17.21
CA GLN A 53 -26.95 -9.61 -15.77
C GLN A 53 -26.74 -8.22 -15.16
N ALA A 54 -25.96 -7.34 -15.80
CA ALA A 54 -25.76 -5.98 -15.33
C ALA A 54 -27.05 -5.14 -15.37
N SER A 55 -27.92 -5.36 -16.36
CA SER A 55 -29.25 -4.71 -16.41
C SER A 55 -30.17 -5.21 -15.30
N GLN A 56 -30.18 -6.52 -15.06
CA GLN A 56 -30.96 -7.14 -14.00
C GLN A 56 -30.48 -6.70 -12.60
N ALA A 57 -29.16 -6.63 -12.40
CA ALA A 57 -28.58 -6.14 -11.16
C ALA A 57 -28.98 -4.68 -10.87
N ARG A 58 -28.90 -3.80 -11.89
CA ARG A 58 -29.36 -2.40 -11.75
C ARG A 58 -30.84 -2.30 -11.43
N GLN A 59 -31.68 -3.09 -12.09
CA GLN A 59 -33.12 -3.14 -11.78
C GLN A 59 -33.37 -3.63 -10.35
N SER A 60 -32.64 -4.66 -9.90
CA SER A 60 -32.78 -5.20 -8.54
C SER A 60 -32.36 -4.19 -7.46
N MET A 61 -31.35 -3.36 -7.73
CA MET A 61 -30.96 -2.27 -6.83
C MET A 61 -32.02 -1.18 -6.75
N GLU A 62 -32.58 -0.75 -7.89
CA GLU A 62 -33.67 0.24 -7.91
C GLU A 62 -34.89 -0.26 -7.15
N VAL A 63 -35.28 -1.53 -7.34
CA VAL A 63 -36.38 -2.14 -6.59
C VAL A 63 -36.07 -2.17 -5.09
N SER A 64 -34.84 -2.53 -4.71
CA SER A 64 -34.43 -2.56 -3.29
C SER A 64 -34.45 -1.16 -2.65
N TYR A 65 -34.05 -0.14 -3.40
CA TYR A 65 -34.11 1.26 -2.96
C TYR A 65 -35.57 1.74 -2.79
N GLN A 66 -36.44 1.45 -3.75
CA GLN A 66 -37.88 1.76 -3.68
C GLN A 66 -38.55 1.05 -2.50
N GLU A 67 -38.22 -0.22 -2.27
CA GLU A 67 -38.70 -0.99 -1.11
C GLU A 67 -38.26 -0.36 0.22
N CYS A 68 -37.02 0.13 0.30
CA CYS A 68 -36.52 0.84 1.48
C CYS A 68 -37.30 2.13 1.75
N LEU A 69 -37.49 2.97 0.72
CA LEU A 69 -38.26 4.21 0.84
C LEU A 69 -39.73 3.95 1.21
N ALA A 70 -40.33 2.90 0.65
CA ALA A 70 -41.70 2.51 0.94
C ALA A 70 -41.87 2.01 2.39
N ARG A 71 -40.89 1.30 2.95
CA ARG A 71 -40.85 0.95 4.37
C ARG A 71 -40.66 2.16 5.27
N GLN A 72 -39.73 3.07 4.92
CA GLN A 72 -39.45 4.27 5.71
C GLN A 72 -40.66 5.23 5.75
N SER A 73 -41.42 5.31 4.66
CA SER A 73 -42.67 6.09 4.57
C SER A 73 -43.89 5.40 5.20
N GLY A 74 -43.76 4.17 5.69
CA GLY A 74 -44.85 3.40 6.31
C GLY A 74 -45.88 2.83 5.31
N SER A 75 -45.61 2.89 4.01
CA SER A 75 -46.50 2.36 2.96
C SER A 75 -46.41 0.84 2.80
N LEU A 76 -45.32 0.22 3.27
CA LEU A 76 -45.17 -1.23 3.36
C LEU A 76 -45.06 -1.65 4.84
N PRO A 77 -45.78 -2.71 5.27
CA PRO A 77 -45.62 -3.25 6.62
C PRO A 77 -44.20 -3.79 6.80
N ALA A 78 -43.64 -3.64 8.00
CA ALA A 78 -42.37 -4.24 8.39
C ALA A 78 -42.52 -5.77 8.47
N GLN A 79 -42.58 -6.42 7.32
CA GLN A 79 -42.53 -7.88 7.23
C GLN A 79 -41.09 -8.35 7.42
N ASP A 80 -40.94 -9.35 8.27
CA ASP A 80 -39.68 -10.01 8.56
C ASP A 80 -39.30 -10.93 7.38
N THR A 81 -38.85 -10.30 6.30
CA THR A 81 -38.43 -10.99 5.07
C THR A 81 -37.04 -11.61 5.19
N GLY A 82 -36.41 -11.54 6.38
CA GLY A 82 -35.02 -11.94 6.60
C GLY A 82 -33.99 -11.11 5.80
N ARG A 83 -34.43 -10.05 5.10
CA ARG A 83 -33.58 -9.12 4.35
C ARG A 83 -33.30 -7.90 5.20
N TYR A 84 -32.01 -7.60 5.37
CA TYR A 84 -31.53 -6.40 6.00
C TYR A 84 -31.76 -5.19 5.08
N PHE A 85 -32.40 -4.14 5.62
CA PHE A 85 -32.47 -2.82 4.99
C PHE A 85 -31.78 -1.81 5.90
N PRO A 86 -30.97 -0.90 5.35
CA PRO A 86 -30.30 0.14 6.14
C PRO A 86 -31.33 1.13 6.71
N ALA A 87 -30.99 1.77 7.83
CA ALA A 87 -31.82 2.81 8.44
C ALA A 87 -31.88 4.08 7.58
N ASP A 88 -30.78 4.38 6.88
CA ASP A 88 -30.72 5.41 5.85
C ASP A 88 -30.75 4.75 4.45
N CYS A 89 -31.87 4.91 3.75
CA CYS A 89 -32.00 4.41 2.37
C CYS A 89 -31.00 5.06 1.40
N SER A 90 -30.36 6.18 1.79
CA SER A 90 -29.34 6.84 0.98
C SER A 90 -28.07 5.99 0.80
N GLU A 91 -27.83 4.99 1.65
CA GLU A 91 -26.72 4.03 1.52
C GLU A 91 -26.88 3.09 0.31
N ILE A 92 -28.12 2.78 -0.07
CA ILE A 92 -28.45 1.90 -1.20
C ILE A 92 -29.02 2.66 -2.40
N ASP A 93 -28.90 4.00 -2.39
CA ASP A 93 -29.34 4.88 -3.47
C ASP A 93 -28.46 4.67 -4.73
N PRO A 94 -29.04 4.23 -5.85
CA PRO A 94 -28.32 4.02 -7.10
C PRO A 94 -27.63 5.28 -7.65
N ILE A 95 -28.13 6.48 -7.31
CA ILE A 95 -27.58 7.77 -7.74
C ILE A 95 -26.34 8.14 -6.92
N ARG A 96 -26.32 7.79 -5.63
CA ARG A 96 -25.19 8.06 -4.72
C ARG A 96 -24.10 7.01 -4.77
N GLN A 97 -24.37 5.84 -5.34
CA GLN A 97 -23.36 4.81 -5.50
C GLN A 97 -22.18 5.29 -6.35
N GLU A 98 -20.98 5.09 -5.81
CA GLU A 98 -19.72 5.41 -6.50
C GLU A 98 -19.54 4.61 -7.80
N LYS A 99 -20.14 3.41 -7.87
CA LYS A 99 -20.06 2.53 -9.04
C LYS A 99 -21.35 1.71 -9.22
N LEU A 100 -22.07 1.94 -10.32
CA LEU A 100 -23.15 1.04 -10.74
C LEU A 100 -22.58 -0.25 -11.38
N PRO A 101 -23.28 -1.39 -11.23
CA PRO A 101 -22.93 -2.62 -11.92
C PRO A 101 -22.85 -2.44 -13.43
N ILE A 102 -21.72 -2.80 -14.02
CA ILE A 102 -21.47 -2.77 -15.45
C ILE A 102 -21.27 -4.18 -15.99
N ALA A 103 -21.44 -4.38 -17.30
CA ALA A 103 -21.27 -5.69 -17.92
C ALA A 103 -19.91 -6.33 -17.57
N ALA A 104 -18.85 -5.54 -17.49
CA ALA A 104 -17.50 -6.01 -17.12
C ALA A 104 -17.42 -6.71 -15.75
N ASP A 105 -18.34 -6.42 -14.81
CA ASP A 105 -18.38 -7.08 -13.50
C ASP A 105 -18.90 -8.53 -13.57
N PHE A 106 -19.55 -8.91 -14.68
CA PHE A 106 -20.17 -10.22 -14.91
C PHE A 106 -19.42 -11.05 -15.97
N LEU A 107 -18.18 -10.70 -16.31
CA LEU A 107 -17.32 -11.46 -17.22
C LEU A 107 -16.29 -12.26 -16.39
N PRO A 108 -16.59 -13.49 -15.95
CA PRO A 108 -15.62 -14.31 -15.25
C PRO A 108 -14.45 -14.68 -16.17
N GLY A 109 -13.22 -14.59 -15.67
CA GLY A 109 -12.01 -14.94 -16.44
C GLY A 109 -11.51 -13.88 -17.42
N VAL A 110 -12.18 -12.73 -17.53
CA VAL A 110 -11.72 -11.63 -18.39
C VAL A 110 -10.95 -10.60 -17.58
N PHE A 111 -9.71 -10.33 -17.99
CA PHE A 111 -8.93 -9.27 -17.38
C PHE A 111 -9.43 -7.88 -17.79
N THR A 112 -9.82 -7.08 -16.81
CA THR A 112 -10.29 -5.71 -16.98
C THR A 112 -9.29 -4.75 -16.35
N PHE A 113 -8.51 -4.04 -17.18
CA PHE A 113 -7.42 -3.19 -16.67
C PHE A 113 -7.93 -2.13 -15.68
N ALA A 114 -9.03 -1.45 -15.99
CA ALA A 114 -9.61 -0.44 -15.11
C ALA A 114 -9.99 -0.95 -13.70
N GLN A 115 -10.33 -2.24 -13.55
CA GLN A 115 -10.68 -2.83 -12.25
C GLN A 115 -9.46 -3.39 -11.53
N GLN A 116 -8.51 -3.96 -12.29
CA GLN A 116 -7.34 -4.64 -11.71
C GLN A 116 -6.16 -3.72 -11.48
N ALA A 117 -6.09 -2.55 -12.13
CA ALA A 117 -4.96 -1.62 -12.01
C ALA A 117 -4.69 -1.19 -10.55
N LEU A 118 -5.72 -0.97 -9.75
CA LEU A 118 -5.58 -0.51 -8.37
C LEU A 118 -5.07 -1.62 -7.43
N PRO A 119 -5.66 -2.85 -7.42
CA PRO A 119 -5.07 -3.99 -6.72
C PRO A 119 -3.64 -4.32 -7.15
N LEU A 120 -3.36 -4.30 -8.46
CA LEU A 120 -2.03 -4.52 -9.02
C LEU A 120 -1.04 -3.45 -8.55
N LEU A 121 -1.47 -2.20 -8.47
CA LEU A 121 -0.67 -1.10 -7.94
C LEU A 121 -0.36 -1.29 -6.45
N TYR A 122 -1.32 -1.74 -5.62
CA TYR A 122 -1.05 -2.05 -4.21
C TYR A 122 -0.02 -3.17 -4.06
N PHE A 123 -0.15 -4.24 -4.85
CA PHE A 123 0.81 -5.33 -4.88
C PHE A 123 2.22 -4.84 -5.25
N LEU A 124 2.31 -4.02 -6.31
CA LEU A 124 3.55 -3.37 -6.73
C LEU A 124 4.16 -2.50 -5.62
N ILE A 125 3.36 -1.65 -4.97
CA ILE A 125 3.81 -0.78 -3.88
C ILE A 125 4.37 -1.63 -2.73
N ALA A 126 3.69 -2.70 -2.33
CA ALA A 126 4.15 -3.60 -1.27
C ALA A 126 5.53 -4.20 -1.60
N PHE A 127 5.73 -4.67 -2.83
CA PHE A 127 7.03 -5.18 -3.29
C PHE A 127 8.10 -4.10 -3.31
N LEU A 128 7.78 -2.89 -3.79
CA LEU A 128 8.73 -1.77 -3.82
C LEU A 128 9.11 -1.28 -2.42
N VAL A 129 8.18 -1.30 -1.47
CA VAL A 129 8.43 -0.98 -0.06
C VAL A 129 9.43 -1.96 0.54
N LEU A 130 9.21 -3.26 0.33
CA LEU A 130 10.13 -4.31 0.77
C LEU A 130 11.51 -4.16 0.09
N PHE A 131 11.51 -3.97 -1.23
CA PHE A 131 12.73 -3.73 -2.01
C PHE A 131 13.52 -2.53 -1.48
N GLY A 132 12.85 -1.39 -1.28
CA GLY A 132 13.45 -0.17 -0.77
C GLY A 132 14.06 -0.36 0.61
N PHE A 133 13.33 -1.00 1.54
CA PHE A 133 13.82 -1.34 2.87
C PHE A 133 15.08 -2.21 2.82
N LEU A 134 15.06 -3.30 2.04
CA LEU A 134 16.16 -4.26 1.95
C LEU A 134 17.39 -3.64 1.29
N VAL A 135 17.21 -2.89 0.19
CA VAL A 135 18.30 -2.20 -0.49
C VAL A 135 18.90 -1.12 0.43
N GLY A 136 18.06 -0.35 1.13
CA GLY A 136 18.50 0.66 2.08
C GLY A 136 19.29 0.08 3.25
N ALA A 137 18.79 -0.99 3.86
CA ALA A 137 19.48 -1.71 4.93
C ALA A 137 20.80 -2.31 4.46
N SER A 138 20.80 -2.97 3.31
CA SER A 138 21.98 -3.64 2.77
C SER A 138 23.06 -2.62 2.42
N TYR A 139 22.69 -1.51 1.77
CA TYR A 139 23.63 -0.53 1.22
C TYR A 139 24.58 0.01 2.28
N ILE A 140 24.07 0.46 3.42
CA ILE A 140 24.91 0.95 4.52
C ILE A 140 25.42 -0.18 5.42
N GLY A 141 24.59 -1.21 5.67
CA GLY A 141 24.94 -2.30 6.58
C GLY A 141 26.21 -3.04 6.17
N ALA A 142 26.36 -3.39 4.89
CA ALA A 142 27.57 -4.07 4.43
C ALA A 142 28.80 -3.14 4.32
N ASP A 143 28.60 -1.84 4.08
CA ASP A 143 29.70 -0.86 4.07
C ASP A 143 30.26 -0.62 5.49
N LEU A 144 29.40 -0.67 6.51
CA LEU A 144 29.79 -0.57 7.92
C LEU A 144 30.44 -1.86 8.43
N ASN A 145 29.91 -3.02 8.03
CA ASN A 145 30.45 -4.32 8.41
C ASN A 145 31.85 -4.58 7.83
N SER A 146 32.10 -4.12 6.60
CA SER A 146 33.40 -4.31 5.91
C SER A 146 34.45 -3.25 6.25
N GLY A 147 34.12 -2.23 7.05
CA GLY A 147 35.02 -1.11 7.35
C GLY A 147 35.21 -0.13 6.18
N GLY A 148 34.49 -0.30 5.06
CA GLY A 148 34.62 0.57 3.88
C GLY A 148 34.31 2.05 4.17
N VAL A 149 33.37 2.32 5.10
CA VAL A 149 33.09 3.68 5.57
C VAL A 149 34.26 4.29 6.33
N VAL A 150 34.98 3.48 7.12
CA VAL A 150 36.14 3.94 7.90
C VAL A 150 37.28 4.35 6.97
N ASN A 151 37.57 3.52 5.96
CA ASN A 151 38.58 3.83 4.94
C ASN A 151 38.27 5.13 4.20
N LEU A 152 37.00 5.37 3.84
CA LEU A 152 36.60 6.60 3.15
C LEU A 152 36.75 7.86 4.03
N LEU A 153 36.56 7.73 5.34
CA LEU A 153 36.67 8.85 6.27
C LEU A 153 38.12 9.26 6.57
N LEU A 154 39.10 8.37 6.37
CA LEU A 154 40.52 8.71 6.44
C LEU A 154 40.88 9.79 5.39
N TRP A 155 40.29 9.70 4.20
CA TRP A 155 40.55 10.62 3.09
C TRP A 155 39.62 11.84 3.08
N ARG A 156 38.43 11.75 3.69
CA ARG A 156 37.45 12.85 3.75
C ARG A 156 36.68 12.83 5.09
N PRO A 157 37.11 13.60 6.11
CA PRO A 157 36.56 13.54 7.47
C PRO A 157 35.18 14.19 7.66
N ARG A 158 34.39 14.35 6.58
CA ARG A 158 33.06 14.98 6.60
C ARG A 158 31.95 13.93 6.81
N ARG A 159 31.92 13.33 8.01
CA ARG A 159 31.03 12.21 8.39
C ARG A 159 29.56 12.40 8.00
N LEU A 160 28.97 13.54 8.38
CA LEU A 160 27.55 13.82 8.10
C LEU A 160 27.27 14.02 6.61
N THR A 161 28.17 14.71 5.89
CA THR A 161 28.01 14.94 4.44
C THR A 161 28.09 13.62 3.67
N VAL A 162 28.95 12.69 4.09
CA VAL A 162 29.05 11.36 3.47
C VAL A 162 27.78 10.56 3.72
N LEU A 163 27.28 10.53 4.96
CA LEU A 163 26.06 9.79 5.29
C LEU A 163 24.82 10.37 4.59
N ALA A 164 24.70 11.70 4.56
CA ALA A 164 23.63 12.39 3.83
C ALA A 164 23.69 12.13 2.33
N ALA A 165 24.89 12.14 1.73
CA ALA A 165 25.05 11.83 0.32
C ALA A 165 24.69 10.37 0.01
N LYS A 166 25.06 9.41 0.88
CA LYS A 166 24.64 8.01 0.76
C LYS A 166 23.13 7.88 0.80
N LEU A 167 22.48 8.48 1.80
CA LEU A 167 21.02 8.45 1.91
C LEU A 167 20.35 9.11 0.70
N GLY A 168 20.83 10.28 0.26
CA GLY A 168 20.32 10.96 -0.92
C GLY A 168 20.48 10.15 -2.20
N THR A 169 21.63 9.49 -2.40
CA THR A 169 21.86 8.60 -3.56
C THR A 169 20.95 7.39 -3.54
N LEU A 170 20.74 6.79 -2.35
CA LEU A 170 19.82 5.68 -2.16
C LEU A 170 18.39 6.09 -2.52
N LEU A 171 17.88 7.17 -1.90
CA LEU A 171 16.52 7.63 -2.10
C LEU A 171 16.27 8.04 -3.56
N GLY A 172 17.21 8.76 -4.18
CA GLY A 172 17.12 9.13 -5.60
C GLY A 172 17.11 7.92 -6.53
N THR A 173 17.99 6.94 -6.27
CA THR A 173 18.06 5.72 -7.11
C THR A 173 16.82 4.86 -6.94
N VAL A 174 16.36 4.64 -5.70
CA VAL A 174 15.14 3.87 -5.42
C VAL A 174 13.93 4.57 -6.02
N LEU A 175 13.84 5.90 -5.96
CA LEU A 175 12.75 6.66 -6.59
C LEU A 175 12.71 6.42 -8.09
N VAL A 176 13.85 6.61 -8.78
CA VAL A 176 13.93 6.43 -10.24
C VAL A 176 13.59 4.99 -10.62
N LEU A 177 14.16 4.00 -9.92
CA LEU A 177 13.85 2.60 -10.17
C LEU A 177 12.38 2.27 -9.91
N SER A 178 11.77 2.81 -8.85
CA SER A 178 10.36 2.60 -8.53
C SER A 178 9.44 3.21 -9.58
N LEU A 179 9.77 4.40 -10.08
CA LEU A 179 9.02 5.04 -11.17
C LEU A 179 9.12 4.23 -12.46
N LEU A 180 10.33 3.81 -12.86
CA LEU A 180 10.55 2.98 -14.04
C LEU A 180 9.84 1.63 -13.91
N ALA A 181 9.95 0.98 -12.75
CA ALA A 181 9.26 -0.27 -12.46
C ALA A 181 7.73 -0.11 -12.54
N SER A 182 7.19 1.01 -12.05
CA SER A 182 5.76 1.28 -12.10
C SER A 182 5.25 1.52 -13.52
N VAL A 183 6.00 2.27 -14.32
CA VAL A 183 5.68 2.47 -15.75
C VAL A 183 5.75 1.15 -16.50
N ALA A 184 6.80 0.34 -16.29
CA ALA A 184 6.94 -0.96 -16.95
C ALA A 184 5.83 -1.94 -16.53
N TYR A 185 5.51 -1.99 -15.23
CA TYR A 185 4.49 -2.88 -14.68
C TYR A 185 3.10 -2.51 -15.19
N LEU A 186 2.65 -1.28 -14.95
CA LEU A 186 1.33 -0.82 -15.40
C LEU A 186 1.22 -0.82 -16.92
N GLY A 187 2.29 -0.49 -17.64
CA GLY A 187 2.35 -0.57 -19.10
C GLY A 187 2.16 -2.00 -19.61
N THR A 188 2.77 -3.00 -18.95
CA THR A 188 2.59 -4.42 -19.30
C THR A 188 1.14 -4.85 -19.12
N PHE A 189 0.52 -4.54 -17.97
CA PHE A 189 -0.89 -4.87 -17.73
C PHE A 189 -1.85 -4.11 -18.62
N TRP A 190 -1.52 -2.88 -18.99
CA TRP A 190 -2.29 -2.13 -19.98
C TRP A 190 -2.24 -2.84 -21.34
N VAL A 191 -1.06 -3.29 -21.79
CA VAL A 191 -0.94 -4.09 -23.03
C VAL A 191 -1.73 -5.38 -22.94
N ILE A 192 -1.65 -6.12 -21.82
CA ILE A 192 -2.45 -7.35 -21.61
C ILE A 192 -3.95 -7.04 -21.70
N GLY A 193 -4.40 -5.93 -21.10
CA GLY A 193 -5.79 -5.47 -21.19
C GLY A 193 -6.25 -5.13 -22.60
N GLN A 194 -5.35 -4.72 -23.51
CA GLN A 194 -5.68 -4.48 -24.91
C GLN A 194 -5.66 -5.76 -25.77
N THR A 195 -4.74 -6.68 -25.48
CA THR A 195 -4.49 -7.85 -26.34
C THR A 195 -5.27 -9.08 -25.94
N ALA A 196 -5.42 -9.34 -24.63
CA ALA A 196 -5.99 -10.55 -24.06
C ALA A 196 -7.20 -10.28 -23.15
N GLY A 197 -7.55 -9.01 -22.88
CA GLY A 197 -8.66 -8.64 -22.02
C GLY A 197 -9.45 -7.43 -22.55
N LEU A 198 -9.91 -6.59 -21.62
CA LEU A 198 -10.56 -5.31 -21.89
C LEU A 198 -9.85 -4.17 -21.14
N PRO A 199 -9.62 -3.00 -21.78
CA PRO A 199 -9.06 -1.85 -21.08
C PRO A 199 -10.02 -1.26 -20.03
N GLY A 200 -11.34 -1.40 -20.25
CA GLY A 200 -12.37 -0.81 -19.38
C GLY A 200 -12.50 0.71 -19.59
N ARG A 201 -13.14 1.38 -18.63
CA ARG A 201 -13.38 2.83 -18.68
C ARG A 201 -12.21 3.57 -18.01
N LEU A 202 -11.48 4.37 -18.79
CA LEU A 202 -10.26 5.08 -18.37
C LEU A 202 -10.50 6.59 -18.36
N ASP A 203 -11.40 7.04 -17.50
CA ASP A 203 -11.79 8.45 -17.38
C ASP A 203 -10.73 9.26 -16.58
N GLY A 204 -10.87 10.58 -16.55
CA GLY A 204 -9.94 11.46 -15.81
C GLY A 204 -9.88 11.16 -14.31
N ASP A 205 -10.99 10.72 -13.71
CA ASP A 205 -11.05 10.37 -12.29
C ASP A 205 -10.26 9.10 -11.96
N PHE A 206 -10.24 8.13 -12.89
CA PHE A 206 -9.43 6.91 -12.76
C PHE A 206 -7.94 7.26 -12.70
N TRP A 207 -7.45 8.11 -13.60
CA TRP A 207 -6.04 8.49 -13.59
C TRP A 207 -5.68 9.35 -12.39
N ARG A 208 -6.61 10.20 -11.92
CA ARG A 208 -6.40 11.01 -10.72
C ARG A 208 -6.30 10.15 -9.47
N SER A 209 -7.18 9.16 -9.29
CA SER A 209 -7.16 8.25 -8.14
C SER A 209 -5.94 7.33 -8.18
N LEU A 210 -5.63 6.75 -9.35
CA LEU A 210 -4.46 5.89 -9.55
C LEU A 210 -3.15 6.67 -9.28
N GLY A 211 -3.06 7.90 -9.79
CA GLY A 211 -1.92 8.79 -9.55
C GLY A 211 -1.77 9.19 -8.07
N ALA A 212 -2.87 9.44 -7.37
CA ALA A 212 -2.86 9.76 -5.94
C ALA A 212 -2.34 8.57 -5.10
N VAL A 213 -2.85 7.36 -5.36
CA VAL A 213 -2.38 6.14 -4.69
C VAL A 213 -0.92 5.85 -5.02
N HIS A 214 -0.52 6.01 -6.29
CA HIS A 214 0.86 5.80 -6.72
C HIS A 214 1.82 6.78 -6.03
N GLY A 215 1.47 8.07 -5.98
CA GLY A 215 2.25 9.10 -5.27
C GLY A 215 2.41 8.79 -3.79
N ARG A 216 1.32 8.41 -3.11
CA ARG A 216 1.36 7.94 -1.71
C ARG A 216 2.23 6.70 -1.53
N GLY A 217 2.16 5.76 -2.46
CA GLY A 217 3.02 4.59 -2.51
C GLY A 217 4.50 4.94 -2.63
N MET A 218 4.86 5.87 -3.50
CA MET A 218 6.26 6.32 -3.66
C MET A 218 6.80 6.94 -2.36
N VAL A 219 5.98 7.72 -1.64
CA VAL A 219 6.37 8.23 -0.32
C VAL A 219 6.67 7.08 0.64
N LEU A 220 5.83 6.04 0.71
CA LEU A 220 6.09 4.88 1.57
C LEU A 220 7.38 4.15 1.19
N VAL A 221 7.65 3.97 -0.10
CA VAL A 221 8.88 3.32 -0.58
C VAL A 221 10.11 4.09 -0.09
N LEU A 222 10.08 5.42 -0.17
CA LEU A 222 11.17 6.27 0.30
C LEU A 222 11.32 6.22 1.83
N LEU A 223 10.22 6.26 2.57
CA LEU A 223 10.23 6.13 4.03
C LEU A 223 10.79 4.78 4.46
N ALA A 224 10.35 3.69 3.84
CA ALA A 224 10.86 2.35 4.10
C ALA A 224 12.35 2.20 3.77
N SER A 225 12.81 2.82 2.68
CA SER A 225 14.23 2.86 2.30
C SER A 225 15.08 3.61 3.33
N ALA A 226 14.61 4.77 3.78
CA ALA A 226 15.25 5.55 4.83
C ALA A 226 15.25 4.81 6.17
N LEU A 227 14.15 4.12 6.50
CA LEU A 227 14.00 3.32 7.72
C LEU A 227 15.00 2.15 7.73
N GLY A 228 15.08 1.37 6.65
CA GLY A 228 16.05 0.28 6.51
C GLY A 228 17.49 0.78 6.63
N PHE A 229 17.80 1.90 5.99
CA PHE A 229 19.10 2.56 6.10
C PHE A 229 19.40 3.01 7.54
N ALA A 230 18.45 3.64 8.22
CA ALA A 230 18.62 4.13 9.58
C ALA A 230 18.86 2.99 10.58
N ILE A 231 18.04 1.94 10.53
CA ILE A 231 18.18 0.79 11.43
C ILE A 231 19.50 0.06 11.17
N ALA A 232 19.88 -0.16 9.91
CA ALA A 232 21.16 -0.78 9.57
C ALA A 232 22.37 0.08 10.00
N THR A 233 22.23 1.41 9.97
CA THR A 233 23.26 2.33 10.48
C THR A 233 23.43 2.20 11.99
N LEU A 234 22.31 2.11 12.73
CA LEU A 234 22.32 1.93 14.18
C LEU A 234 22.89 0.56 14.59
N GLY A 235 22.53 -0.49 13.86
CA GLY A 235 22.94 -1.87 14.12
C GLY A 235 24.29 -2.29 13.51
N ARG A 236 24.92 -1.47 12.66
CA ARG A 236 26.16 -1.75 11.89
C ARG A 236 26.13 -2.99 10.98
N HIS A 237 25.00 -3.68 10.86
CA HIS A 237 24.82 -4.86 10.01
C HIS A 237 23.43 -4.88 9.36
N THR A 238 23.32 -5.49 8.18
CA THR A 238 22.03 -5.67 7.47
C THR A 238 21.08 -6.59 8.26
N SER A 239 21.62 -7.59 8.96
CA SER A 239 20.86 -8.52 9.80
C SER A 239 20.12 -7.82 10.94
N ALA A 240 20.68 -6.74 11.48
CA ALA A 240 20.02 -5.96 12.52
C ALA A 240 18.72 -5.31 12.01
N ALA A 241 18.72 -4.81 10.77
CA ALA A 241 17.52 -4.24 10.15
C ALA A 241 16.46 -5.31 9.88
N LEU A 242 16.87 -6.45 9.30
CA LEU A 242 15.98 -7.58 9.07
C LEU A 242 15.38 -8.12 10.37
N GLY A 243 16.21 -8.30 11.41
CA GLY A 243 15.78 -8.77 12.72
C GLY A 243 14.84 -7.79 13.41
N ALA A 244 15.12 -6.49 13.34
CA ALA A 244 14.22 -5.46 13.90
C ALA A 244 12.87 -5.43 13.19
N ALA A 245 12.86 -5.52 11.86
CA ALA A 245 11.62 -5.57 11.09
C ALA A 245 10.81 -6.84 11.40
N ALA A 246 11.46 -8.00 11.45
CA ALA A 246 10.81 -9.27 11.80
C ALA A 246 10.27 -9.27 13.24
N ALA A 247 11.06 -8.77 14.19
CA ALA A 247 10.63 -8.65 15.59
C ALA A 247 9.43 -7.70 15.70
N TYR A 248 9.45 -6.54 15.03
CA TYR A 248 8.32 -5.62 15.03
C TYR A 248 7.07 -6.25 14.42
N ALA A 249 7.18 -6.87 13.24
CA ALA A 249 6.04 -7.50 12.58
C ALA A 249 5.45 -8.63 13.43
N VAL A 250 6.27 -9.55 13.93
CA VAL A 250 5.73 -10.71 14.66
C VAL A 250 5.30 -10.35 16.07
N VAL A 251 6.15 -9.64 16.83
CA VAL A 251 5.90 -9.38 18.25
C VAL A 251 4.88 -8.25 18.42
N TRP A 252 5.03 -7.16 17.69
CA TRP A 252 4.16 -5.99 17.87
C TRP A 252 2.91 -6.05 17.00
N GLU A 253 3.06 -6.23 15.69
CA GLU A 253 1.91 -6.22 14.77
C GLU A 253 1.02 -7.45 14.96
N LEU A 254 1.58 -8.67 15.08
CA LEU A 254 0.75 -9.87 15.29
C LEU A 254 0.48 -10.12 16.78
N GLY A 255 1.54 -10.22 17.59
CA GLY A 255 1.42 -10.52 19.02
C GLY A 255 0.73 -9.40 19.81
N GLY A 256 1.12 -8.14 19.57
CA GLY A 256 0.54 -6.98 20.23
C GLY A 256 -0.94 -6.80 19.94
N ARG A 257 -1.38 -7.01 18.69
CA ARG A 257 -2.81 -7.00 18.33
C ARG A 257 -3.60 -8.02 19.15
N LEU A 258 -3.11 -9.25 19.21
CA LEU A 258 -3.79 -10.32 19.96
C LEU A 258 -3.88 -10.01 21.46
N VAL A 259 -2.79 -9.52 22.06
CA VAL A 259 -2.78 -9.14 23.48
C VAL A 259 -3.74 -7.99 23.76
N MET A 260 -3.78 -6.98 22.89
CA MET A 260 -4.70 -5.85 23.03
C MET A 260 -6.16 -6.26 22.87
N GLU A 261 -6.45 -7.20 21.97
CA GLU A 261 -7.78 -7.79 21.81
C GLU A 261 -8.21 -8.55 23.08
N ILE A 262 -7.31 -9.35 23.68
CA ILE A 262 -7.57 -10.09 24.93
C ILE A 262 -7.86 -9.13 26.10
N VAL A 263 -7.14 -8.02 26.20
CA VAL A 263 -7.32 -7.02 27.27
C VAL A 263 -8.47 -6.04 26.95
N ASN A 264 -9.14 -6.22 25.80
CA ASN A 264 -10.19 -5.33 25.30
C ASN A 264 -9.74 -3.87 25.27
N ALA A 265 -8.49 -3.66 24.83
CA ALA A 265 -7.88 -2.35 24.76
C ALA A 265 -8.64 -1.47 23.76
N ARG A 266 -8.83 -0.20 24.12
CA ARG A 266 -9.57 0.74 23.29
C ARG A 266 -8.75 1.11 22.05
N ARG A 267 -9.34 0.92 20.86
CA ARG A 267 -8.77 1.32 19.55
C ARG A 267 -7.34 0.84 19.32
N PRO A 268 -7.10 -0.49 19.34
CA PRO A 268 -5.75 -1.04 19.21
C PRO A 268 -5.10 -0.71 17.85
N ASP A 269 -5.90 -0.49 16.80
CA ASP A 269 -5.40 -0.17 15.47
C ASP A 269 -4.65 1.16 15.40
N GLN A 270 -4.86 2.08 16.34
CA GLN A 270 -4.11 3.34 16.42
C GLN A 270 -2.64 3.15 16.84
N LEU A 271 -2.30 1.98 17.39
CA LEU A 271 -0.93 1.64 17.81
C LEU A 271 -0.19 0.79 16.77
N MET A 272 -0.87 0.42 15.69
CA MET A 272 -0.38 -0.47 14.65
C MET A 272 0.10 0.34 13.46
N LEU A 273 1.35 0.14 13.05
CA LEU A 273 1.92 0.83 11.90
C LEU A 273 1.23 0.39 10.60
N SER A 274 0.84 -0.88 10.50
CA SER A 274 0.09 -1.40 9.36
C SER A 274 -1.26 -0.68 9.15
N SER A 275 -1.94 -0.27 10.23
CA SER A 275 -3.18 0.51 10.15
C SER A 275 -2.93 1.94 9.64
N HIS A 276 -1.84 2.57 10.06
CA HIS A 276 -1.41 3.87 9.51
C HIS A 276 -0.96 3.77 8.04
N ILE A 277 -0.28 2.70 7.66
CA ILE A 277 0.09 2.44 6.26
C ILE A 277 -1.17 2.29 5.39
N GLY A 278 -2.16 1.53 5.87
CA GLY A 278 -3.46 1.39 5.22
C GLY A 278 -4.13 2.74 5.03
N ALA A 279 -4.33 3.49 6.12
CA ALA A 279 -4.96 4.81 6.11
C ALA A 279 -4.24 5.82 5.20
N TRP A 280 -2.90 5.80 5.16
CA TRP A 280 -2.13 6.64 4.25
C TRP A 280 -2.38 6.29 2.78
N LEU A 281 -2.39 5.00 2.44
CA LEU A 281 -2.57 4.53 1.07
C LEU A 281 -3.99 4.78 0.55
N THR A 282 -5.01 4.36 1.31
CA THR A 282 -6.42 4.46 0.92
C THR A 282 -6.99 5.86 1.14
N GLY A 283 -6.40 6.66 2.03
CA GLY A 283 -6.88 7.99 2.40
C GLY A 283 -7.61 8.00 3.75
N GLU A 284 -8.34 6.92 4.00
CA GLU A 284 -9.05 6.66 5.25
C GLU A 284 -9.09 5.15 5.48
N ALA A 285 -8.90 4.72 6.72
CA ALA A 285 -9.14 3.34 7.14
C ALA A 285 -10.15 3.35 8.30
N ARG A 286 -11.25 2.62 8.14
CA ARG A 286 -12.31 2.50 9.14
C ARG A 286 -12.14 1.22 9.94
N PHE A 287 -12.25 1.33 11.26
CA PHE A 287 -12.09 0.24 12.21
C PHE A 287 -13.27 0.20 13.16
N TRP A 288 -13.66 -1.00 13.55
CA TRP A 288 -14.78 -1.22 14.47
C TRP A 288 -14.32 -1.06 15.92
N ASP A 289 -15.11 -0.36 16.74
CA ASP A 289 -14.87 -0.19 18.18
C ASP A 289 -16.20 -0.34 18.94
N PRO A 290 -16.44 -1.52 19.57
CA PRO A 290 -17.70 -1.80 20.24
C PRO A 290 -17.94 -0.89 21.45
N GLN A 291 -16.91 -0.22 21.98
CA GLN A 291 -17.04 0.67 23.14
C GLN A 291 -17.60 2.05 22.79
N ILE A 292 -17.67 2.43 21.51
CA ILE A 292 -18.25 3.71 21.07
C ILE A 292 -19.75 3.76 21.42
N CYS A 293 -20.44 2.63 21.28
CA CYS A 293 -21.88 2.53 21.49
C CYS A 293 -22.26 2.03 22.90
N ALA A 294 -21.29 1.76 23.77
CA ALA A 294 -21.52 1.18 25.09
C ALA A 294 -22.39 2.06 26.03
N ASN A 295 -22.48 3.37 25.75
CA ASN A 295 -23.25 4.33 26.55
C ASN A 295 -24.56 4.80 25.87
N GLY A 296 -24.93 4.22 24.72
CA GLY A 296 -26.16 4.57 24.00
C GLY A 296 -27.39 3.98 24.66
N SER A 297 -28.14 4.78 25.41
CA SER A 297 -29.43 4.37 25.97
C SER A 297 -30.54 4.49 24.92
N GLY A 298 -30.71 3.47 24.08
CA GLY A 298 -31.84 3.41 23.15
C GLY A 298 -31.67 2.37 22.05
N SER A 299 -32.80 1.94 21.47
CA SER A 299 -32.89 1.10 20.27
C SER A 299 -32.45 1.81 18.98
N ASP A 300 -31.61 2.84 19.10
CA ASP A 300 -31.04 3.57 17.96
C ASP A 300 -29.81 2.83 17.46
N TYR A 301 -29.77 2.58 16.16
CA TYR A 301 -28.63 1.96 15.49
C TYR A 301 -27.41 2.89 15.60
N CYS A 302 -26.49 2.58 16.51
CA CYS A 302 -25.26 3.33 16.72
C CYS A 302 -24.14 2.81 15.80
N ASP A 303 -23.56 3.70 15.01
CA ASP A 303 -22.43 3.40 14.13
C ASP A 303 -21.13 3.33 14.96
N SER A 304 -20.62 2.11 15.18
CA SER A 304 -19.48 1.87 16.07
C SER A 304 -18.11 1.88 15.36
N PHE A 305 -18.03 2.49 14.18
CA PHE A 305 -16.78 2.66 13.46
C PHE A 305 -16.05 3.97 13.86
N TYR A 306 -14.73 3.91 13.88
CA TYR A 306 -13.85 5.09 13.91
C TYR A 306 -12.90 5.06 12.72
N SER A 307 -12.47 6.23 12.25
CA SER A 307 -11.59 6.35 11.09
C SER A 307 -10.20 6.89 11.44
N LEU A 308 -9.18 6.29 10.83
CA LEU A 308 -7.85 6.85 10.73
C LEU A 308 -7.73 7.55 9.38
N THR A 309 -7.39 8.83 9.40
CA THR A 309 -7.18 9.62 8.18
C THR A 309 -5.71 9.62 7.76
N TRP A 310 -5.47 9.93 6.49
CA TRP A 310 -4.14 9.98 5.90
C TRP A 310 -3.19 10.99 6.55
N GLY A 311 -3.70 12.13 7.02
CA GLY A 311 -2.90 13.22 7.60
C GLY A 311 -2.13 12.82 8.87
N PRO A 312 -2.84 12.42 9.94
CA PRO A 312 -2.21 11.89 11.15
C PRO A 312 -1.33 10.67 10.88
N SER A 313 -1.74 9.80 9.96
CA SER A 313 -0.96 8.61 9.61
C SER A 313 0.38 8.96 8.96
N LEU A 314 0.42 9.97 8.08
CA LEU A 314 1.68 10.48 7.53
C LEU A 314 2.58 11.05 8.63
N LEU A 315 2.02 11.80 9.59
CA LEU A 315 2.80 12.37 10.69
C LEU A 315 3.46 11.28 11.53
N VAL A 316 2.75 10.20 11.84
CA VAL A 316 3.32 9.05 12.57
C VAL A 316 4.46 8.41 11.77
N LEU A 317 4.26 8.17 10.47
CA LEU A 317 5.27 7.58 9.59
C LEU A 317 6.52 8.45 9.46
N LEU A 318 6.34 9.78 9.34
CA LEU A 318 7.43 10.75 9.29
C LEU A 318 8.14 10.88 10.63
N ALA A 319 7.42 10.90 11.74
CA ALA A 319 8.00 10.99 13.08
C ALA A 319 8.87 9.76 13.38
N LEU A 320 8.38 8.56 13.06
CA LEU A 320 9.12 7.30 13.22
C LEU A 320 10.39 7.29 12.35
N THR A 321 10.22 7.52 11.04
CA THR A 321 11.32 7.45 10.07
C THR A 321 12.34 8.56 10.30
N GLY A 322 11.87 9.78 10.53
CA GLY A 322 12.68 10.96 10.83
C GLY A 322 13.41 10.83 12.15
N GLY A 323 12.75 10.34 13.19
CA GLY A 323 13.36 10.06 14.50
C GLY A 323 14.48 9.04 14.42
N LEU A 324 14.25 7.91 13.75
CA LEU A 324 15.28 6.87 13.55
C LEU A 324 16.43 7.36 12.68
N THR A 325 16.15 8.12 11.63
CA THR A 325 17.19 8.72 10.78
C THR A 325 18.02 9.73 11.56
N ALA A 326 17.38 10.61 12.33
CA ALA A 326 18.08 11.57 13.19
C ALA A 326 18.95 10.85 14.25
N ALA A 327 18.42 9.78 14.87
CA ALA A 327 19.18 8.95 15.79
C ALA A 327 20.39 8.30 15.12
N ALA A 328 20.24 7.75 13.92
CA ALA A 328 21.33 7.16 13.14
C ALA A 328 22.43 8.20 12.85
N PHE A 329 22.06 9.41 12.43
CA PHE A 329 23.02 10.50 12.17
C PHE A 329 23.70 10.96 13.46
N ALA A 330 22.97 11.06 14.58
CA ALA A 330 23.52 11.45 15.87
C ALA A 330 24.53 10.42 16.40
N VAL A 331 24.20 9.12 16.30
CA VAL A 331 25.10 8.03 16.68
C VAL A 331 26.35 8.01 15.80
N PHE A 332 26.18 8.16 14.49
CA PHE A 332 27.30 8.19 13.53
C PHE A 332 28.25 9.40 13.75
N ARG A 333 27.71 10.51 14.24
CA ARG A 333 28.51 11.69 14.63
C ARG A 333 29.30 11.46 15.91
N ARG A 334 28.70 10.83 16.92
CA ARG A 334 29.26 10.72 18.28
C ARG A 334 30.18 9.52 18.47
N ARG A 335 29.95 8.41 17.78
CA ARG A 335 30.73 7.19 17.98
C ARG A 335 32.06 7.25 17.23
N ASP A 336 33.14 6.96 17.93
CA ASP A 336 34.42 6.67 17.30
C ASP A 336 34.32 5.38 16.50
N LEU A 337 34.80 5.46 15.25
CA LEU A 337 34.87 4.32 14.36
C LEU A 337 36.16 3.57 14.69
N ILE A 338 36.14 2.86 15.82
CA ILE A 338 37.12 1.83 16.17
C ILE A 338 36.62 0.51 15.55
#